data_AF-A0A2G5ZGL7-F1
#
_entry.id   AF-A0A2G5ZGL7-F1
#
_cell.length_a   1.000
_cell.length_b   1.000
_cell.length_c   1.000
_cell.angle_alpha   90.00
_cell.angle_beta   90.00
_cell.angle_gamma   90.00
#
_symmetry.space_group_name_H-M   'P 1'
#
loop_
_entity.id
_entity.type
_entity.pdbx_description
1 polymer ?
#
loop_
_entity_poly.entity_id
_entity_poly.type
_entity_poly.pdbx_seq_one_letter_code
_entity_poly.pdbx_strand_id
1 'polypeptide(L)'
;MSSFTNVPMLIQQMQQEIRQKRYTLALDTIRELEKLNVSRKQILWHKALLESKVGNLHVALAYLKELDSDDLHAIKLQQTIVDNWDTYTQIIAEYNDAISEIQLGFGENALQIIDHAMELAGKLPIPIELYRMKTVLLARYESGTLSRYTAGLPMYVLDDPTIKRVVAAEPPRPDIARPVPKPKVKRKLKKEAAVLLASIATVLLVFFIWLIANLMSQPEVATESKAIAPVKKPAITETEPKKDEPVQEVVVKPEEQDELEFVSNEAANMYYNEGYRQFVKEDFPAAVVYFEYAMRTEDTDYFTDDASYFLASSYLREKKYEEVVEIAKAFRKEKDENYKESPYRDGIRLQESRALWKLGEDTQAVSILDELINKPDEDWVTYEARAMKKLVEDGGSGSEVDEEAS
;
A
#
# COMPACT_ATOMS: atom_id res chain seq x y z
N MET A 1 -25.62 11.28 -12.31
CA MET A 1 -24.54 10.29 -12.53
C MET A 1 -23.86 10.09 -11.19
N SER A 2 -24.21 9.01 -10.50
CA SER A 2 -23.65 8.65 -9.18
C SER A 2 -22.35 7.90 -9.43
N SER A 3 -21.20 8.47 -9.08
CA SER A 3 -19.97 7.68 -9.02
C SER A 3 -20.13 6.74 -7.82
N PHE A 4 -20.10 5.43 -8.07
CA PHE A 4 -19.95 4.45 -7.00
C PHE A 4 -18.59 4.67 -6.35
N THR A 5 -18.54 5.52 -5.33
CA THR A 5 -17.34 5.69 -4.51
C THR A 5 -17.23 4.45 -3.65
N ASN A 6 -16.30 3.57 -3.99
CA ASN A 6 -16.10 2.28 -3.34
C ASN A 6 -15.42 2.49 -1.97
N VAL A 7 -16.05 2.06 -0.88
CA VAL A 7 -15.52 2.19 0.50
C VAL A 7 -14.10 1.61 0.64
N PRO A 8 -13.81 0.37 0.17
CA PRO A 8 -12.45 -0.17 0.07
C PRO A 8 -11.42 0.76 -0.57
N MET A 9 -11.79 1.44 -1.66
CA MET A 9 -10.88 2.35 -2.37
C MET A 9 -10.55 3.58 -1.54
N LEU A 10 -11.53 4.15 -0.83
CA LEU A 10 -11.29 5.29 0.07
C LEU A 10 -10.48 4.90 1.30
N ILE A 11 -10.67 3.70 1.86
CA ILE A 11 -9.83 3.18 2.95
C ILE A 11 -8.37 3.07 2.49
N GLN A 12 -8.15 2.48 1.31
CA GLN A 12 -6.83 2.35 0.71
C GLN A 12 -6.20 3.73 0.42
N GLN A 13 -6.97 4.67 -0.12
CA GLN A 13 -6.53 6.03 -0.37
C GLN A 13 -6.10 6.71 0.94
N MET A 14 -6.92 6.61 1.99
CA MET A 14 -6.59 7.14 3.31
C MET A 14 -5.28 6.53 3.82
N GLN A 15 -5.12 5.21 3.80
CA GLN A 15 -3.89 4.54 4.22
C GLN A 15 -2.67 5.01 3.40
N GLN A 16 -2.81 5.19 2.09
CA GLN A 16 -1.76 5.73 1.24
C GLN A 16 -1.38 7.17 1.63
N GLU A 17 -2.37 8.03 1.88
CA GLU A 17 -2.16 9.42 2.30
C GLU A 17 -1.46 9.48 3.66
N ILE A 18 -1.84 8.62 4.61
CA ILE A 18 -1.17 8.48 5.92
C ILE A 18 0.29 8.10 5.75
N ARG A 19 0.58 7.09 4.92
CA ARG A 19 1.96 6.63 4.63
C ARG A 19 2.80 7.73 3.98
N GLN A 20 2.21 8.50 3.07
CA GLN A 20 2.86 9.64 2.43
C GLN A 20 2.96 10.88 3.34
N LYS A 21 2.57 10.75 4.62
CA LYS A 21 2.51 11.86 5.59
C LYS A 21 1.66 13.04 5.10
N ARG A 22 0.65 12.75 4.28
CA ARG A 22 -0.36 13.69 3.75
C ARG A 22 -1.60 13.66 4.64
N TYR A 23 -1.40 13.94 5.92
CA TYR A 23 -2.43 13.76 6.95
C TYR A 23 -3.68 14.63 6.73
N THR A 24 -3.54 15.79 6.11
CA THR A 24 -4.67 16.66 5.75
C THR A 24 -5.57 16.03 4.68
N LEU A 25 -4.98 15.39 3.66
CA LEU A 25 -5.75 14.64 2.66
C LEU A 25 -6.39 13.41 3.29
N ALA A 26 -5.67 12.70 4.15
CA ALA A 26 -6.22 11.55 4.87
C ALA A 26 -7.44 11.94 5.74
N LEU A 27 -7.42 13.11 6.38
CA LEU A 27 -8.58 13.65 7.11
C LEU A 27 -9.76 13.95 6.18
N ASP A 28 -9.52 14.48 4.98
CA ASP A 28 -10.57 14.70 3.98
C ASP A 28 -11.16 13.36 3.49
N THR A 29 -10.32 12.36 3.22
CA THR A 29 -10.77 11.01 2.84
C THR A 29 -11.62 10.36 3.94
N ILE A 30 -11.28 10.55 5.22
CA ILE A 30 -12.10 10.09 6.36
C ILE A 30 -13.47 10.75 6.39
N ARG A 31 -13.56 12.06 6.08
CA ARG A 31 -14.86 12.76 6.04
C ARG A 31 -15.77 12.21 4.95
N GLU A 32 -15.20 11.70 3.86
CA GLU A 32 -15.96 10.98 2.84
C GLU A 32 -16.37 9.57 3.32
N LEU A 33 -15.47 8.83 3.98
CA LEU A 33 -15.79 7.52 4.58
C LEU A 33 -16.91 7.59 5.62
N GLU A 34 -16.96 8.66 6.42
CA GLU A 34 -18.02 8.90 7.42
C GLU A 34 -19.42 8.98 6.79
N LYS A 35 -19.53 9.43 5.53
CA LYS A 35 -20.80 9.49 4.79
C LYS A 35 -21.26 8.12 4.28
N LEU A 36 -20.41 7.10 4.32
CA LEU A 36 -20.59 5.82 3.64
C LEU A 36 -20.88 4.63 4.58
N ASN A 37 -21.54 4.86 5.73
CA ASN A 37 -21.90 3.82 6.72
C ASN A 37 -20.72 2.95 7.20
N VAL A 38 -19.50 3.48 7.18
CA VAL A 38 -18.31 2.83 7.77
C VAL A 38 -18.45 2.79 9.29
N SER A 39 -17.83 1.79 9.93
CA SER A 39 -17.86 1.64 11.39
C SER A 39 -17.47 2.93 12.10
N ARG A 40 -18.38 3.45 12.93
CA ARG A 40 -18.16 4.69 13.71
C ARG A 40 -16.91 4.59 14.59
N LYS A 41 -16.66 3.42 15.20
CA LYS A 41 -15.46 3.19 16.02
C LYS A 41 -14.18 3.33 15.19
N GLN A 42 -14.14 2.74 13.99
CA GLN A 42 -13.00 2.87 13.09
C GLN A 42 -12.80 4.31 12.64
N ILE A 43 -13.87 5.04 12.31
CA ILE A 43 -13.79 6.46 11.94
C ILE A 43 -13.23 7.29 13.10
N LEU A 44 -13.74 7.11 14.32
CA LEU A 44 -13.28 7.85 15.50
C LEU A 44 -11.81 7.57 15.81
N TRP A 45 -11.38 6.32 15.72
CA TRP A 45 -9.96 5.95 15.88
C TRP A 45 -9.06 6.65 14.88
N HIS A 46 -9.38 6.57 13.58
CA HIS A 46 -8.54 7.19 12.55
C HIS A 46 -8.55 8.72 12.63
N LYS A 47 -9.70 9.33 12.98
CA LYS A 47 -9.76 10.77 13.26
C LYS A 47 -8.85 11.14 14.42
N ALA A 48 -8.91 10.43 15.54
CA ALA A 48 -8.04 10.67 16.69
C ALA A 48 -6.56 10.58 16.32
N LEU A 49 -6.18 9.51 15.61
CA LEU A 49 -4.81 9.30 15.17
C LEU A 49 -4.34 10.44 14.27
N LEU A 50 -5.10 10.83 13.25
CA LEU A 50 -4.67 11.88 12.32
C LEU A 50 -4.64 13.26 12.94
N GLU A 51 -5.66 13.61 13.74
CA GLU A 51 -5.66 14.88 14.47
C GLU A 51 -4.44 14.97 15.40
N SER A 52 -4.01 13.86 16.01
CA SER A 52 -2.78 13.84 16.81
C SER A 52 -1.52 14.12 15.97
N LYS A 53 -1.46 13.62 14.73
CA LYS A 53 -0.31 13.80 13.82
C LYS A 53 -0.24 15.21 13.23
N VAL A 54 -1.35 15.91 13.10
CA VAL A 54 -1.38 17.31 12.66
C VAL A 54 -1.34 18.31 13.82
N GLY A 55 -1.18 17.83 15.06
CA GLY A 55 -1.02 18.65 16.26
C GLY A 55 -2.31 19.16 16.89
N ASN A 56 -3.47 18.67 16.47
CA ASN A 56 -4.78 19.02 17.04
C ASN A 56 -5.11 18.11 18.24
N LEU A 57 -4.26 18.15 19.27
CA LEU A 57 -4.34 17.20 20.38
C LEU A 57 -5.65 17.28 21.17
N HIS A 58 -6.25 18.47 21.29
CA HIS A 58 -7.56 18.64 21.92
C HIS A 58 -8.69 17.93 21.15
N VAL A 59 -8.64 17.97 19.81
CA VAL A 59 -9.62 17.28 18.94
C VAL A 59 -9.40 15.77 19.01
N ALA A 60 -8.14 15.33 18.94
CA ALA A 60 -7.79 13.93 19.08
C ALA A 60 -8.28 13.34 20.41
N LEU A 61 -8.08 14.07 21.51
CA LEU A 61 -8.56 13.67 22.83
C LEU A 61 -10.09 13.60 22.91
N ALA A 62 -10.80 14.53 22.25
CA ALA A 62 -12.26 14.48 22.18
C ALA A 62 -12.75 13.22 21.45
N TYR A 63 -12.12 12.85 20.33
CA TYR A 63 -12.47 11.63 19.61
C TYR A 63 -12.14 10.36 20.39
N LEU A 64 -11.03 10.32 21.14
CA LEU A 64 -10.70 9.17 22.00
C LEU A 64 -11.70 9.00 23.14
N LYS A 65 -12.14 10.11 23.75
CA LYS A 65 -13.20 10.08 24.77
C LYS A 65 -14.55 9.64 24.21
N GLU A 66 -14.87 10.00 22.97
CA GLU A 66 -16.09 9.54 22.30
C GLU A 66 -16.01 8.07 21.86
N LEU A 67 -14.81 7.61 21.48
CA LEU A 67 -14.56 6.22 21.09
C LEU A 67 -14.78 5.25 22.26
N ASP A 68 -14.42 5.66 23.49
CA ASP A 68 -14.60 4.92 24.74
C ASP A 68 -14.20 3.45 24.59
N SER A 69 -12.92 3.24 24.26
CA SER A 69 -12.38 1.93 23.92
C SER A 69 -11.30 1.50 24.90
N ASP A 70 -11.38 0.23 25.32
CA ASP A 70 -10.36 -0.44 26.12
C ASP A 70 -9.15 -0.91 25.27
N ASP A 71 -9.07 -0.50 24.01
CA ASP A 71 -7.96 -0.82 23.11
C ASP A 71 -6.66 -0.19 23.63
N LEU A 72 -5.60 -1.01 23.71
CA LEU A 72 -4.31 -0.61 24.27
C LEU A 72 -3.68 0.58 23.51
N HIS A 73 -3.88 0.68 22.19
CA HIS A 73 -3.36 1.79 21.39
C HIS A 73 -4.16 3.07 21.61
N ALA A 74 -5.48 2.98 21.74
CA ALA A 74 -6.32 4.11 22.11
C ALA A 74 -5.91 4.66 23.49
N ILE A 75 -5.69 3.78 24.47
CA ILE A 75 -5.23 4.14 25.81
C ILE A 75 -3.84 4.78 25.75
N LYS A 76 -2.88 4.18 25.03
CA LYS A 76 -1.51 4.73 24.88
C LYS A 76 -1.52 6.10 24.21
N LEU A 77 -2.30 6.29 23.15
CA LEU A 77 -2.41 7.57 22.46
C LEU A 77 -3.03 8.63 23.38
N GLN A 78 -4.10 8.28 24.10
CA GLN A 78 -4.70 9.17 25.08
C GLN A 78 -3.71 9.57 26.17
N GLN A 79 -2.98 8.60 26.74
CA GLN A 79 -1.95 8.87 27.75
C GLN A 79 -0.86 9.79 27.21
N THR A 80 -0.37 9.54 25.99
CA THR A 80 0.62 10.40 25.33
C THR A 80 0.13 11.84 25.19
N ILE A 81 -1.15 12.04 24.83
CA ILE A 81 -1.74 13.37 24.72
C ILE A 81 -1.83 14.04 26.09
N VAL A 82 -2.27 13.30 27.12
CA VAL A 82 -2.39 13.81 28.49
C VAL A 82 -1.03 14.18 29.08
N ASP A 83 0.00 13.36 28.85
CA ASP A 83 1.37 13.61 29.33
C ASP A 83 1.98 14.87 28.70
N ASN A 84 1.54 15.24 27.50
CA ASN A 84 2.00 16.44 26.80
C ASN A 84 1.02 17.62 26.91
N TRP A 85 -0.03 17.50 27.74
CA TRP A 85 -1.13 18.47 27.77
C TRP A 85 -0.71 19.87 28.22
N ASP A 86 0.17 19.96 29.23
CA ASP A 86 0.65 21.24 29.73
C ASP A 86 1.48 21.99 28.68
N THR A 87 2.42 21.30 28.03
CA THR A 87 3.19 21.87 26.91
C THR A 87 2.29 22.26 25.75
N TYR A 88 1.32 21.42 25.40
CA TYR A 88 0.36 21.71 24.34
C TYR A 88 -0.44 22.98 24.62
N THR A 89 -0.99 23.11 25.83
CA THR A 89 -1.79 24.28 26.21
C THR A 89 -0.96 25.56 26.28
N GLN A 90 0.31 25.50 26.67
CA GLN A 90 1.24 26.62 26.58
C GLN A 90 1.45 27.07 25.13
N ILE A 91 1.69 26.13 24.20
CA ILE A 91 1.86 26.46 22.77
C ILE A 91 0.62 27.16 22.21
N ILE A 92 -0.57 26.70 22.59
CA ILE A 92 -1.84 27.33 22.16
C ILE A 92 -2.02 28.71 22.79
N ALA A 93 -1.58 28.92 24.02
CA ALA A 93 -1.58 30.24 24.65
C ALA A 93 -0.66 31.22 23.89
N GLU A 94 0.58 30.82 23.61
CA GLU A 94 1.54 31.62 22.83
C GLU A 94 0.98 31.95 21.43
N TYR A 95 0.31 31.00 20.77
CA TYR A 95 -0.37 31.26 19.50
C TYR A 95 -1.46 32.35 19.61
N ASN A 96 -2.26 32.34 20.68
CA ASN A 96 -3.28 33.36 20.91
C ASN A 96 -2.67 34.72 21.27
N ASP A 97 -1.54 34.73 21.98
CA ASP A 97 -0.81 35.96 22.30
C ASP A 97 -0.20 36.56 21.01
N ALA A 98 0.35 35.74 20.12
CA ALA A 98 0.81 36.17 18.81
C ALA A 98 -0.32 36.77 17.95
N ILE A 99 -1.53 36.18 17.99
CA ILE A 99 -2.71 36.78 17.33
C ILE A 99 -2.99 38.18 17.87
N SER A 100 -2.92 38.35 19.19
CA SER A 100 -3.17 39.63 19.86
C SER A 100 -2.15 40.69 19.42
N GLU A 101 -0.87 40.33 19.35
CA GLU A 101 0.18 41.21 18.83
C GLU A 101 -0.05 41.60 17.36
N ILE A 102 -0.47 40.65 16.51
CA ILE A 102 -0.82 40.94 15.10
C ILE A 102 -1.98 41.94 15.02
N GLN A 103 -3.02 41.77 15.85
CA GLN A 103 -4.18 42.69 15.89
C GLN A 103 -3.79 44.10 16.33
N LEU A 104 -2.80 44.22 17.21
CA LEU A 104 -2.24 45.50 17.65
C LEU A 104 -1.25 46.10 16.63
N GLY A 105 -0.91 45.36 15.56
CA GLY A 105 0.01 45.78 14.50
C GLY A 105 1.47 45.41 14.73
N PHE A 106 1.78 44.71 15.81
CA PHE A 106 3.13 44.30 16.21
C PHE A 106 3.51 42.92 15.64
N GLY A 107 3.52 42.79 14.31
CA GLY A 107 3.79 41.50 13.67
C GLY A 107 5.22 40.95 13.88
N GLU A 108 6.22 41.79 14.17
CA GLU A 108 7.58 41.33 14.52
C GLU A 108 7.60 40.66 15.91
N ASN A 109 6.87 41.21 16.89
CA ASN A 109 6.71 40.58 18.21
C ASN A 109 5.98 39.24 18.06
N ALA A 110 4.92 39.20 17.26
CA ALA A 110 4.21 37.96 16.97
C ALA A 110 5.11 36.88 16.35
N LEU A 111 6.10 37.26 15.54
CA LEU A 111 7.05 36.31 14.98
C LEU A 111 7.94 35.70 16.08
N GLN A 112 8.45 36.53 17.00
CA GLN A 112 9.25 36.06 18.14
C GLN A 112 8.46 35.12 19.06
N ILE A 113 7.20 35.46 19.33
CA ILE A 113 6.29 34.62 20.13
C ILE A 113 6.08 33.26 19.44
N ILE A 114 5.85 33.24 18.13
CA ILE A 114 5.66 31.99 17.39
C ILE A 114 6.94 31.16 17.32
N ASP A 115 8.11 31.80 17.19
CA ASP A 115 9.38 31.09 17.27
C ASP A 115 9.56 30.41 18.62
N HIS A 116 9.25 31.11 19.71
CA HIS A 116 9.27 30.55 21.06
C HIS A 116 8.28 29.38 21.19
N ALA A 117 7.04 29.53 20.71
CA ALA A 117 6.04 28.46 20.75
C ALA A 117 6.50 27.19 20.01
N MET A 118 7.17 27.34 18.87
CA MET A 118 7.70 26.21 18.11
C MET A 118 8.92 25.56 18.78
N GLU A 119 9.75 26.36 19.46
CA GLU A 119 10.86 25.82 20.27
C GLU A 119 10.36 25.04 21.47
N LEU A 120 9.36 25.56 22.19
CA LEU A 120 8.68 24.89 23.30
C LEU A 120 8.08 23.54 22.87
N ALA A 121 7.53 23.47 21.64
CA ALA A 121 6.98 22.24 21.11
C ALA A 121 8.02 21.12 20.95
N GLY A 122 9.26 21.46 20.61
CA GLY A 122 10.32 20.48 20.39
C GLY A 122 9.94 19.44 19.33
N LYS A 123 9.60 18.22 19.79
CA LYS A 123 9.17 17.09 18.92
C LYS A 123 7.65 16.92 18.85
N LEU A 124 6.89 17.68 19.64
CA LEU A 124 5.43 17.60 19.66
C LEU A 124 4.87 18.07 18.31
N PRO A 125 3.94 17.31 17.69
CA PRO A 125 3.21 17.82 16.53
C PRO A 125 2.44 19.09 16.91
N ILE A 126 2.55 20.14 16.09
CA ILE A 126 1.85 21.41 16.31
C ILE A 126 0.80 21.66 15.22
N PRO A 127 -0.28 22.38 15.54
CA PRO A 127 -1.33 22.74 14.58
C PRO A 127 -0.80 23.43 13.32
N ILE A 128 -1.46 23.21 12.20
CA ILE A 128 -1.11 23.81 10.89
C ILE A 128 -1.16 25.35 10.94
N GLU A 129 -1.98 25.91 11.82
CA GLU A 129 -2.15 27.34 12.08
C GLU A 129 -0.83 28.01 12.48
N LEU A 130 -0.01 27.38 13.32
CA LEU A 130 1.30 27.92 13.70
C LEU A 130 2.24 28.00 12.50
N TYR A 131 2.28 26.94 11.69
CA TYR A 131 3.09 26.92 10.48
C TYR A 131 2.64 27.98 9.47
N ARG A 132 1.32 28.14 9.27
CA ARG A 132 0.74 29.18 8.41
C ARG A 132 1.14 30.58 8.89
N MET A 133 0.99 30.84 10.19
CA MET A 133 1.32 32.14 10.79
C MET A 133 2.80 32.46 10.61
N LYS A 134 3.70 31.55 11.01
CA LYS A 134 5.14 31.74 10.85
C LYS A 134 5.52 31.97 9.39
N THR A 135 4.96 31.20 8.45
CA THR A 135 5.25 31.37 7.02
C THR A 135 4.89 32.77 6.54
N VAL A 136 3.71 33.29 6.93
CA VAL A 136 3.25 34.64 6.55
C VAL A 136 4.10 35.73 7.21
N LEU A 137 4.41 35.58 8.50
CA LEU A 137 5.23 36.54 9.24
C LEU A 137 6.66 36.58 8.69
N LEU A 138 7.29 35.44 8.44
CA LEU A 138 8.60 35.36 7.79
C LEU A 138 8.57 36.01 6.41
N ALA A 139 7.58 35.73 5.58
CA ALA A 139 7.48 36.35 4.26
C ALA A 139 7.39 37.89 4.34
N ARG A 140 6.79 38.42 5.40
CA ARG A 140 6.58 39.86 5.59
C ARG A 140 7.77 40.57 6.22
N TYR A 141 8.34 40.02 7.28
CA TYR A 141 9.35 40.68 8.13
C TYR A 141 10.77 40.14 7.89
N GLU A 142 10.90 38.86 7.54
CA GLU A 142 12.17 38.17 7.39
C GLU A 142 12.24 37.32 6.11
N SER A 143 11.90 37.89 4.95
CA SER A 143 11.81 37.12 3.70
C SER A 143 13.08 36.33 3.36
N GLY A 144 14.23 36.72 3.92
CA GLY A 144 15.50 36.00 3.77
C GLY A 144 15.59 34.62 4.39
N THR A 145 14.78 34.31 5.39
CA THR A 145 14.81 33.04 6.12
C THR A 145 13.71 32.09 5.66
N LEU A 146 12.72 32.56 4.89
CA LEU A 146 11.56 31.79 4.42
C LEU A 146 11.95 30.52 3.64
N SER A 147 12.87 30.63 2.69
CA SER A 147 13.33 29.48 1.90
C SER A 147 14.01 28.41 2.77
N ARG A 148 14.76 28.83 3.81
CA ARG A 148 15.40 27.90 4.76
C ARG A 148 14.37 27.24 5.68
N TYR A 149 13.42 28.03 6.18
CA TYR A 149 12.34 27.53 7.02
C TYR A 149 11.48 26.49 6.28
N THR A 150 11.10 26.79 5.03
CA THR A 150 10.22 25.92 4.23
C THR A 150 10.90 24.61 3.82
N ALA A 151 12.22 24.59 3.64
CA ALA A 151 12.97 23.37 3.35
C ALA A 151 12.89 22.30 4.46
N GLY A 152 12.65 22.71 5.71
CA GLY A 152 12.54 21.81 6.86
C GLY A 152 11.11 21.43 7.24
N LEU A 153 10.09 21.88 6.50
CA LEU A 153 8.70 21.67 6.89
C LEU A 153 8.22 20.24 6.61
N PRO A 154 7.34 19.68 7.47
CA PRO A 154 6.69 18.41 7.20
C PRO A 154 5.88 18.43 5.89
N MET A 155 5.74 17.27 5.25
CA MET A 155 5.01 17.17 3.96
C MET A 155 3.56 17.67 4.04
N TYR A 156 2.79 17.34 5.09
CA TYR A 156 1.43 17.84 5.25
C TYR A 156 1.35 19.37 5.36
N VAL A 157 2.41 20.00 5.87
CA VAL A 157 2.52 21.46 5.98
C VAL A 157 2.85 22.07 4.62
N LEU A 158 3.78 21.45 3.88
CA LEU A 158 4.09 21.86 2.51
C LEU A 158 2.90 21.74 1.57
N ASP A 159 1.95 20.85 1.88
CA ASP A 159 0.74 20.69 1.08
C ASP A 159 -0.32 21.77 1.29
N ASP A 160 -0.18 22.59 2.34
CA ASP A 160 -1.13 23.64 2.70
C ASP A 160 -1.22 24.76 1.63
N PRO A 161 -2.43 25.16 1.21
CA PRO A 161 -2.62 26.15 0.16
C PRO A 161 -2.16 27.55 0.54
N THR A 162 -2.17 27.92 1.82
CA THR A 162 -1.68 29.23 2.27
C THR A 162 -0.16 29.25 2.21
N ILE A 163 0.49 28.20 2.72
CA ILE A 163 1.95 28.08 2.67
C ILE A 163 2.45 28.02 1.22
N LYS A 164 1.84 27.20 0.36
CA LYS A 164 2.17 27.14 -1.08
C LYS A 164 2.09 28.50 -1.76
N ARG A 165 1.02 29.28 -1.49
CA ARG A 165 0.84 30.62 -2.07
C ARG A 165 1.92 31.59 -1.64
N VAL A 166 2.25 31.60 -0.35
CA VAL A 166 3.28 32.50 0.20
C VAL A 166 4.66 32.17 -0.37
N VAL A 167 5.03 30.88 -0.42
CA VAL A 167 6.31 30.43 -0.98
C VAL A 167 6.43 30.70 -2.49
N ALA A 168 5.32 30.58 -3.23
CA ALA A 168 5.29 30.90 -4.66
C ALA A 168 5.37 32.40 -4.96
N ALA A 169 4.96 33.26 -4.02
CA ALA A 169 5.03 34.71 -4.16
C ALA A 169 6.43 35.29 -3.85
N GLU A 170 7.35 34.48 -3.32
CA GLU A 170 8.73 34.90 -3.08
C GLU A 170 9.47 35.09 -4.41
N PRO A 171 10.09 36.25 -4.68
CA PRO A 171 10.88 36.44 -5.89
C PRO A 171 12.05 35.45 -5.91
N PRO A 172 12.33 34.79 -7.05
CA PRO A 172 13.37 33.77 -7.13
C PRO A 172 14.74 34.36 -6.80
N ARG A 173 15.42 33.80 -5.78
CA ARG A 173 16.83 34.12 -5.49
C ARG A 173 17.74 33.31 -6.42
N PRO A 174 18.80 33.91 -6.99
CA PRO A 174 19.67 33.25 -7.98
C PRO A 174 20.50 32.09 -7.39
N ASP A 175 20.68 32.00 -6.08
CA ASP A 175 21.74 31.16 -5.48
C ASP A 175 21.27 29.85 -4.84
N ILE A 176 19.97 29.55 -4.81
CA ILE A 176 19.47 28.27 -4.30
C ILE A 176 18.71 27.57 -5.42
N ALA A 177 19.34 26.55 -6.01
CA ALA A 177 18.70 25.66 -6.96
C ALA A 177 17.56 24.90 -6.24
N ARG A 178 16.34 25.44 -6.32
CA ARG A 178 15.14 24.69 -5.96
C ARG A 178 15.08 23.47 -6.90
N PRO A 179 14.73 22.26 -6.41
CA PRO A 179 14.28 21.20 -7.31
C PRO A 179 12.97 21.67 -7.93
N VAL A 180 13.06 22.35 -9.07
CA VAL A 180 11.90 22.72 -9.86
C VAL A 180 11.30 21.41 -10.35
N PRO A 181 10.05 21.05 -9.96
CA PRO A 181 9.36 19.98 -10.66
C PRO A 181 9.31 20.40 -12.13
N LYS A 182 10.09 19.70 -12.98
CA LYS A 182 10.20 20.02 -14.39
C LYS A 182 8.78 20.26 -14.92
N PRO A 183 8.47 21.43 -15.49
CA PRO A 183 7.15 21.66 -16.04
C PRO A 183 6.87 20.51 -16.98
N LYS A 184 5.76 19.80 -16.77
CA LYS A 184 5.33 18.73 -17.67
C LYS A 184 5.27 19.35 -19.06
N VAL A 185 6.31 19.11 -19.85
CA VAL A 185 6.38 19.55 -21.24
C VAL A 185 5.17 18.89 -21.87
N LYS A 186 4.14 19.67 -22.18
CA LYS A 186 3.06 19.22 -23.05
C LYS A 186 3.74 18.90 -24.38
N ARG A 187 4.16 17.64 -24.54
CA ARG A 187 4.68 17.09 -25.78
C ARG A 187 3.54 17.25 -26.79
N LYS A 188 3.56 18.34 -27.56
CA LYS A 188 2.83 18.39 -28.81
C LYS A 188 3.40 17.24 -29.63
N LEU A 189 2.63 16.18 -29.81
CA LEU A 189 2.97 15.12 -30.75
C LEU A 189 3.27 15.81 -32.08
N LYS A 190 4.54 15.74 -32.53
CA LYS A 190 4.88 16.10 -33.90
C LYS A 190 4.04 15.20 -34.80
N LYS A 191 3.42 15.77 -35.85
CA LYS A 191 2.52 15.06 -36.77
C LYS A 191 3.15 13.78 -37.37
N GLU A 192 4.47 13.69 -37.39
CA GLU A 192 5.25 12.51 -37.81
C GLU A 192 5.11 11.30 -36.86
N ALA A 193 4.93 11.51 -35.56
CA ALA A 193 4.73 10.41 -34.59
C ALA A 193 3.34 9.78 -34.70
N ALA A 194 2.34 10.54 -35.14
CA ALA A 194 1.00 10.00 -35.43
C ALA A 194 1.00 9.11 -36.67
N VAL A 195 1.85 9.40 -37.66
CA VAL A 195 2.02 8.56 -38.86
C VAL A 195 2.76 7.25 -38.52
N LEU A 196 3.77 7.31 -37.64
CA LEU A 196 4.48 6.12 -37.15
C LEU A 196 3.59 5.22 -36.29
N LEU A 197 2.76 5.79 -35.40
CA LEU A 197 1.79 5.03 -34.60
C LEU A 197 0.64 4.44 -35.45
N ALA A 198 0.18 5.15 -36.48
CA ALA A 198 -0.81 4.61 -37.41
C ALA A 198 -0.26 3.42 -38.21
N SER A 199 1.04 3.44 -38.56
CA SER A 199 1.69 2.33 -39.27
C SER A 199 1.87 1.07 -38.41
N ILE A 200 2.09 1.23 -37.10
CA ILE A 200 2.19 0.10 -36.17
C ILE A 200 0.80 -0.50 -35.91
N ALA A 201 -0.24 0.34 -35.81
CA ALA A 201 -1.61 -0.10 -35.64
C ALA A 201 -2.15 -0.88 -36.86
N THR A 202 -1.76 -0.51 -38.09
CA THR A 202 -2.16 -1.27 -39.29
C THR A 202 -1.45 -2.61 -39.40
N VAL A 203 -0.18 -2.71 -39.01
CA VAL A 203 0.54 -4.00 -38.99
C VAL A 203 -0.03 -4.94 -37.93
N LEU A 204 -0.36 -4.44 -36.74
CA LEU A 204 -1.01 -5.22 -35.69
C LEU A 204 -2.42 -5.68 -36.08
N LEU A 205 -3.20 -4.84 -36.78
CA LEU A 205 -4.54 -5.21 -37.25
C LEU A 205 -4.48 -6.30 -38.33
N VAL A 206 -3.52 -6.24 -39.25
CA VAL A 206 -3.32 -7.30 -40.26
C VAL A 206 -2.85 -8.61 -39.59
N PHE A 207 -2.00 -8.53 -38.57
CA PHE A 207 -1.60 -9.71 -37.79
C PHE A 207 -2.79 -10.32 -37.04
N PHE A 208 -3.65 -9.49 -36.45
CA PHE A 208 -4.86 -9.95 -35.76
C PHE A 208 -5.88 -10.59 -36.71
N ILE A 209 -6.08 -10.01 -37.90
CA ILE A 209 -6.96 -10.58 -38.94
C ILE A 209 -6.39 -11.91 -39.46
N TRP A 210 -5.07 -12.00 -39.64
CA TRP A 210 -4.42 -13.26 -40.03
C TRP A 210 -4.54 -14.33 -38.94
N LEU A 211 -4.42 -13.96 -37.66
CA LEU A 211 -4.59 -14.88 -36.52
C LEU A 211 -6.03 -15.41 -36.44
N ILE A 212 -7.03 -14.55 -36.61
CA ILE A 212 -8.45 -14.95 -36.62
C ILE A 212 -8.77 -15.83 -37.84
N ALA A 213 -8.23 -15.52 -39.01
CA ALA A 213 -8.40 -16.34 -40.21
C ALA A 213 -7.77 -17.73 -40.05
N ASN A 214 -6.62 -17.83 -39.37
CA ASN A 214 -5.96 -19.09 -39.09
C ASN A 214 -6.68 -19.90 -37.99
N LEU A 215 -7.31 -19.23 -37.03
CA LEU A 215 -8.10 -19.86 -35.96
C LEU A 215 -9.46 -20.38 -36.49
N MET A 216 -10.08 -19.70 -37.45
CA MET A 216 -11.34 -20.12 -38.08
C MET A 216 -11.16 -21.10 -39.27
N SER A 217 -9.91 -21.41 -39.66
CA SER A 217 -9.62 -22.39 -40.73
C SER A 217 -9.40 -23.82 -40.21
N GLN A 218 -9.64 -24.10 -38.92
CA GLN A 218 -9.66 -25.48 -38.45
C GLN A 218 -11.01 -26.12 -38.77
N PRO A 219 -11.06 -27.18 -39.59
CA PRO A 219 -12.31 -27.89 -39.83
C PRO A 219 -12.69 -28.68 -38.58
N GLU A 220 -13.95 -28.58 -38.17
CA GLU A 220 -14.58 -29.52 -37.25
C GLU A 220 -14.39 -30.94 -37.78
N VAL A 221 -13.77 -31.80 -36.97
CA VAL A 221 -13.86 -33.24 -37.17
C VAL A 221 -14.36 -33.87 -35.88
N ALA A 222 -15.62 -34.28 -35.94
CA ALA A 222 -16.27 -35.14 -34.98
C ALA A 222 -15.55 -36.51 -34.86
N THR A 223 -15.46 -36.98 -33.62
CA THR A 223 -15.33 -38.38 -33.14
C THR A 223 -15.17 -39.49 -34.18
N GLU A 224 -14.06 -40.23 -34.11
CA GLU A 224 -14.11 -41.70 -34.00
C GLU A 224 -12.79 -42.33 -33.48
N SER A 225 -12.98 -43.41 -32.72
CA SER A 225 -12.02 -44.27 -32.04
C SER A 225 -11.22 -45.17 -33.00
N LYS A 226 -9.96 -45.52 -32.66
CA LYS A 226 -9.38 -46.91 -32.62
C LYS A 226 -7.85 -47.00 -32.86
N ALA A 227 -7.14 -47.40 -31.79
CA ALA A 227 -6.07 -48.43 -31.67
C ALA A 227 -4.75 -48.46 -32.52
N ILE A 228 -3.63 -48.44 -31.77
CA ILE A 228 -2.40 -49.29 -31.84
C ILE A 228 -1.23 -48.95 -32.82
N ALA A 229 -0.17 -48.36 -32.22
CA ALA A 229 1.29 -48.71 -32.25
C ALA A 229 2.16 -48.53 -33.54
N PRO A 230 3.51 -48.68 -33.48
CA PRO A 230 4.50 -47.80 -32.83
C PRO A 230 5.76 -47.49 -33.69
N VAL A 231 6.59 -46.54 -33.23
CA VAL A 231 8.07 -46.37 -33.45
C VAL A 231 8.61 -46.17 -34.89
N LYS A 232 9.33 -45.05 -35.09
CA LYS A 232 10.67 -45.01 -35.73
C LYS A 232 11.41 -43.68 -35.48
N LYS A 233 12.52 -43.76 -34.74
CA LYS A 233 13.65 -42.80 -34.79
C LYS A 233 14.31 -42.86 -36.18
N PRO A 234 14.91 -41.76 -36.67
CA PRO A 234 16.09 -41.84 -37.51
C PRO A 234 17.33 -41.36 -36.74
N ALA A 235 18.38 -42.17 -36.82
CA ALA A 235 19.70 -41.91 -36.30
C ALA A 235 20.52 -41.03 -37.27
N ILE A 236 21.19 -40.04 -36.67
CA ILE A 236 22.58 -39.60 -36.82
C ILE A 236 23.33 -40.08 -38.08
N THR A 237 23.96 -39.13 -38.79
CA THR A 237 25.16 -39.39 -39.61
C THR A 237 26.28 -38.47 -39.11
N GLU A 238 27.24 -39.08 -38.43
CA GLU A 238 28.55 -38.52 -38.07
C GLU A 238 29.42 -38.31 -39.31
N THR A 239 30.19 -37.23 -39.30
CA THR A 239 31.48 -37.16 -39.99
C THR A 239 32.45 -36.42 -39.06
N GLU A 240 33.47 -37.14 -38.63
CA GLU A 240 34.60 -36.72 -37.77
C GLU A 240 35.90 -37.14 -38.52
N PRO A 241 37.14 -36.91 -38.02
CA PRO A 241 37.67 -35.90 -37.08
C PRO A 241 39.09 -35.38 -37.44
N LYS A 242 39.61 -34.42 -36.65
CA LYS A 242 41.00 -34.24 -36.14
C LYS A 242 41.26 -32.74 -35.85
N LYS A 243 41.87 -32.29 -34.75
CA LYS A 243 42.67 -32.92 -33.68
C LYS A 243 42.91 -31.90 -32.54
N ASP A 244 43.14 -32.44 -31.34
CA ASP A 244 44.00 -31.97 -30.23
C ASP A 244 43.30 -31.77 -28.85
N GLU A 245 43.65 -32.70 -27.96
CA GLU A 245 43.41 -32.82 -26.51
C GLU A 245 44.45 -32.00 -25.68
N PRO A 246 44.41 -31.97 -24.33
CA PRO A 246 43.33 -32.31 -23.36
C PRO A 246 43.16 -31.20 -22.27
N VAL A 247 42.21 -31.36 -21.32
CA VAL A 247 42.40 -31.17 -19.85
C VAL A 247 41.04 -31.21 -19.09
N GLN A 248 40.95 -32.21 -18.22
CA GLN A 248 40.25 -32.33 -16.91
C GLN A 248 38.72 -32.32 -16.81
N GLU A 249 38.21 -33.45 -16.28
CA GLU A 249 36.90 -33.63 -15.65
C GLU A 249 36.63 -32.54 -14.62
N VAL A 250 35.56 -31.77 -14.82
CA VAL A 250 34.88 -31.06 -13.74
C VAL A 250 33.55 -31.76 -13.51
N VAL A 251 33.50 -32.47 -12.38
CA VAL A 251 32.28 -32.97 -11.77
C VAL A 251 31.37 -31.77 -11.51
N VAL A 252 30.34 -31.58 -12.35
CA VAL A 252 29.28 -30.60 -12.08
C VAL A 252 28.36 -31.20 -11.02
N LYS A 253 28.63 -30.79 -9.79
CA LYS A 253 27.72 -30.86 -8.64
C LYS A 253 26.45 -30.05 -8.97
N PRO A 254 25.24 -30.46 -8.55
CA PRO A 254 24.00 -29.75 -8.89
C PRO A 254 24.05 -28.30 -8.38
N GLU A 255 23.60 -27.37 -9.22
CA GLU A 255 23.42 -25.95 -8.90
C GLU A 255 22.65 -25.80 -7.58
N GLU A 256 23.29 -25.18 -6.60
CA GLU A 256 22.65 -24.62 -5.42
C GLU A 256 21.61 -23.59 -5.89
N GLN A 257 20.38 -23.69 -5.36
CA GLN A 257 19.39 -22.64 -5.48
C GLN A 257 19.98 -21.36 -4.90
N ASP A 258 20.15 -20.33 -5.74
CA ASP A 258 20.62 -19.01 -5.31
C ASP A 258 19.74 -18.51 -4.13
N GLU A 259 20.31 -18.48 -2.93
CA GLU A 259 19.74 -17.77 -1.78
C GLU A 259 19.69 -16.28 -2.14
N LEU A 260 18.49 -15.77 -2.42
CA LEU A 260 18.28 -14.37 -2.78
C LEU A 260 18.56 -13.47 -1.56
N GLU A 261 19.52 -12.55 -1.70
CA GLU A 261 19.97 -11.64 -0.63
C GLU A 261 18.84 -10.79 -0.02
N PHE A 262 18.96 -10.50 1.28
CA PHE A 262 18.09 -9.54 1.98
C PHE A 262 18.20 -8.15 1.34
N VAL A 263 17.07 -7.43 1.27
CA VAL A 263 16.96 -6.07 0.74
C VAL A 263 16.79 -5.07 1.88
N SER A 264 17.19 -3.81 1.64
CA SER A 264 16.94 -2.73 2.59
C SER A 264 15.44 -2.48 2.76
N ASN A 265 15.04 -1.96 3.92
CA ASN A 265 13.63 -1.66 4.21
C ASN A 265 13.01 -0.67 3.20
N GLU A 266 13.80 0.29 2.70
CA GLU A 266 13.34 1.21 1.65
C GLU A 266 13.05 0.48 0.33
N ALA A 267 13.91 -0.47 -0.05
CA ALA A 267 13.71 -1.29 -1.25
C ALA A 267 12.52 -2.25 -1.08
N ALA A 268 12.40 -2.91 0.08
CA ALA A 268 11.26 -3.77 0.39
C ALA A 268 9.92 -3.03 0.35
N ASN A 269 9.87 -1.80 0.88
CA ASN A 269 8.67 -0.97 0.79
C ASN A 269 8.37 -0.56 -0.67
N MET A 270 9.38 -0.26 -1.48
CA MET A 270 9.18 -0.01 -2.91
C MET A 270 8.56 -1.24 -3.61
N TYR A 271 9.08 -2.43 -3.30
CA TYR A 271 8.56 -3.69 -3.84
C TYR A 271 7.14 -3.97 -3.36
N TYR A 272 6.81 -3.72 -2.09
CA TYR A 272 5.44 -3.85 -1.59
C TYR A 272 4.46 -2.96 -2.38
N ASN A 273 4.80 -1.68 -2.57
CA ASN A 273 3.93 -0.74 -3.28
C ASN A 273 3.73 -1.14 -4.75
N GLU A 274 4.79 -1.68 -5.36
CA GLU A 274 4.74 -2.18 -6.72
C GLU A 274 3.89 -3.46 -6.81
N GLY A 275 4.09 -4.42 -5.90
CA GLY A 275 3.30 -5.65 -5.81
C GLY A 275 1.82 -5.37 -5.60
N TYR A 276 1.50 -4.42 -4.72
CA TYR A 276 0.13 -3.99 -4.48
C TYR A 276 -0.49 -3.33 -5.71
N ARG A 277 0.29 -2.55 -6.47
CA ARG A 277 -0.18 -1.99 -7.75
C ARG A 277 -0.50 -3.07 -8.78
N GLN A 278 0.27 -4.15 -8.83
CA GLN A 278 0.00 -5.27 -9.73
C GLN A 278 -1.20 -6.09 -9.25
N PHE A 279 -1.33 -6.30 -7.94
CA PHE A 279 -2.46 -6.96 -7.31
C PHE A 279 -3.80 -6.29 -7.67
N VAL A 280 -3.87 -4.95 -7.57
CA VAL A 280 -5.08 -4.17 -7.92
C VAL A 280 -5.40 -4.24 -9.42
N LYS A 281 -4.40 -4.48 -10.27
CA LYS A 281 -4.59 -4.70 -11.71
C LYS A 281 -4.91 -6.16 -12.05
N GLU A 282 -5.02 -7.03 -11.05
CA GLU A 282 -5.20 -8.47 -11.20
C GLU A 282 -4.05 -9.16 -11.95
N ASP A 283 -2.88 -8.51 -12.03
CA ASP A 283 -1.63 -9.13 -12.49
C ASP A 283 -0.99 -9.85 -11.29
N PHE A 284 -1.63 -10.95 -10.87
CA PHE A 284 -1.21 -11.76 -9.74
C PHE A 284 0.18 -12.39 -9.92
N PRO A 285 0.61 -12.86 -11.11
CA PRO A 285 1.96 -13.33 -11.32
C PRO A 285 3.01 -12.25 -11.00
N ALA A 286 2.80 -11.02 -11.48
CA ALA A 286 3.72 -9.92 -11.16
C ALA A 286 3.62 -9.50 -9.69
N ALA A 287 2.42 -9.51 -9.10
CA ALA A 287 2.21 -9.19 -7.69
C ALA A 287 3.00 -10.13 -6.77
N VAL A 288 2.97 -11.45 -7.04
CA VAL A 288 3.75 -12.46 -6.31
C VAL A 288 5.22 -12.08 -6.26
N VAL A 289 5.84 -11.85 -7.43
CA VAL A 289 7.28 -11.53 -7.51
C VAL A 289 7.63 -10.34 -6.63
N TYR A 290 6.86 -9.26 -6.73
CA TYR A 290 7.12 -8.06 -5.96
C TYR A 290 6.88 -8.23 -4.46
N PHE A 291 5.84 -8.96 -4.05
CA PHE A 291 5.62 -9.21 -2.63
C PHE A 291 6.66 -10.17 -2.03
N GLU A 292 7.17 -11.14 -2.79
CA GLU A 292 8.30 -11.96 -2.36
C GLU A 292 9.54 -11.11 -2.09
N TYR A 293 9.85 -10.14 -2.95
CA TYR A 293 10.94 -9.19 -2.70
C TYR A 293 10.67 -8.28 -1.51
N ALA A 294 9.41 -7.87 -1.29
CA ALA A 294 9.02 -7.06 -0.14
C ALA A 294 9.18 -7.79 1.20
N MET A 295 9.08 -9.12 1.19
CA MET A 295 9.23 -9.98 2.35
C MET A 295 10.70 -10.28 2.72
N ARG A 296 11.67 -9.81 1.93
CA ARG A 296 13.11 -10.09 2.14
C ARG A 296 13.81 -8.99 2.94
N THR A 297 13.29 -8.62 4.10
CA THR A 297 13.94 -7.64 5.00
C THR A 297 14.63 -8.31 6.18
N GLU A 298 15.69 -7.69 6.69
CA GLU A 298 16.35 -8.15 7.93
C GLU A 298 15.48 -7.87 9.17
N ASP A 299 14.63 -6.84 9.11
CA ASP A 299 13.72 -6.44 10.17
C ASP A 299 12.25 -6.60 9.74
N THR A 300 11.40 -7.04 10.66
CA THR A 300 9.93 -7.04 10.50
C THR A 300 9.38 -5.61 10.59
N ASP A 301 9.22 -4.97 9.44
CA ASP A 301 8.66 -3.62 9.34
C ASP A 301 7.12 -3.63 9.24
N TYR A 302 6.49 -2.47 9.48
CA TYR A 302 5.02 -2.33 9.55
C TYR A 302 4.24 -2.73 8.28
N PHE A 303 4.91 -2.95 7.15
CA PHE A 303 4.28 -3.35 5.88
C PHE A 303 4.49 -4.83 5.56
N THR A 304 5.26 -5.56 6.38
CA THR A 304 5.63 -6.95 6.08
C THR A 304 4.46 -7.91 6.37
N ASP A 305 3.59 -7.58 7.32
CA ASP A 305 2.32 -8.28 7.53
C ASP A 305 1.35 -8.02 6.36
N ASP A 306 1.21 -6.77 5.91
CA ASP A 306 0.46 -6.45 4.69
C ASP A 306 1.00 -7.24 3.49
N ALA A 307 2.32 -7.24 3.29
CA ALA A 307 2.98 -7.93 2.19
C ALA A 307 2.71 -9.44 2.25
N SER A 308 2.77 -10.05 3.43
CA SER A 308 2.44 -11.47 3.63
C SER A 308 0.98 -11.77 3.29
N TYR A 309 0.05 -10.92 3.72
CA TYR A 309 -1.37 -11.09 3.42
C TYR A 309 -1.65 -10.99 1.91
N PHE A 310 -1.10 -9.98 1.23
CA PHE A 310 -1.32 -9.82 -0.21
C PHE A 310 -0.53 -10.84 -1.04
N LEU A 311 0.61 -11.34 -0.54
CA LEU A 311 1.32 -12.47 -1.14
C LEU A 311 0.45 -13.74 -1.09
N ALA A 312 -0.08 -14.09 0.09
CA ALA A 312 -1.00 -15.22 0.24
C ALA A 312 -2.26 -15.06 -0.64
N SER A 313 -2.80 -13.84 -0.71
CA SER A 313 -3.93 -13.52 -1.60
C SER A 313 -3.59 -13.76 -3.07
N SER A 314 -2.40 -13.35 -3.50
CA SER A 314 -1.92 -13.53 -4.88
C SER A 314 -1.69 -15.00 -5.20
N TYR A 315 -1.08 -15.75 -4.28
CA TYR A 315 -0.91 -17.19 -4.42
C TYR A 315 -2.23 -17.96 -4.54
N LEU A 316 -3.24 -17.55 -3.77
CA LEU A 316 -4.57 -18.15 -3.86
C LEU A 316 -5.18 -17.99 -5.25
N ARG A 317 -4.99 -16.82 -5.89
CA ARG A 317 -5.45 -16.53 -7.26
C ARG A 317 -4.67 -17.30 -8.31
N GLU A 318 -3.37 -17.48 -8.08
CA GLU A 318 -2.48 -18.28 -8.91
C GLU A 318 -2.62 -19.80 -8.67
N LYS A 319 -3.56 -20.23 -7.81
CA LYS A 319 -3.81 -21.63 -7.45
C LYS A 319 -2.59 -22.34 -6.84
N LYS A 320 -1.71 -21.56 -6.20
CA LYS A 320 -0.51 -21.99 -5.48
C LYS A 320 -0.86 -22.21 -3.99
N TYR A 321 -1.66 -23.23 -3.73
CA TYR A 321 -2.33 -23.40 -2.44
C TYR A 321 -1.38 -23.81 -1.32
N GLU A 322 -0.37 -24.62 -1.62
CA GLU A 322 0.68 -25.00 -0.67
C GLU A 322 1.43 -23.76 -0.16
N GLU A 323 1.76 -22.82 -1.05
CA GLU A 323 2.43 -21.58 -0.70
C GLU A 323 1.57 -20.67 0.19
N VAL A 324 0.24 -20.60 -0.05
CA VAL A 324 -0.69 -19.90 0.85
C VAL A 324 -0.62 -20.45 2.26
N VAL A 325 -0.63 -21.78 2.40
CA VAL A 325 -0.58 -22.45 3.71
C VAL A 325 0.74 -22.16 4.41
N GLU A 326 1.87 -22.21 3.70
CA GLU A 326 3.18 -21.92 4.30
C GLU A 326 3.31 -20.46 4.73
N ILE A 327 2.86 -19.50 3.92
CA ILE A 327 2.85 -18.08 4.30
C ILE A 327 1.95 -17.84 5.51
N ALA A 328 0.75 -18.42 5.56
CA ALA A 328 -0.15 -18.27 6.70
C ALA A 328 0.41 -18.86 8.00
N LYS A 329 1.10 -20.01 7.92
CA LYS A 329 1.81 -20.61 9.06
C LYS A 329 2.96 -19.73 9.53
N ALA A 330 3.75 -19.17 8.60
CA ALA A 330 4.84 -18.27 8.92
C ALA A 330 4.32 -17.01 9.63
N PHE A 331 3.27 -16.39 9.07
CA PHE A 331 2.61 -15.22 9.65
C PHE A 331 2.18 -15.44 11.11
N ARG A 332 1.58 -16.59 11.43
CA ARG A 332 1.15 -16.88 12.81
C ARG A 332 2.29 -17.14 13.79
N LYS A 333 3.40 -17.67 13.30
CA LYS A 333 4.59 -17.99 14.12
C LYS A 333 5.43 -16.75 14.42
N GLU A 334 5.22 -15.67 13.68
CA GLU A 334 5.94 -14.43 13.86
C GLU A 334 5.68 -13.85 15.26
N LYS A 335 6.77 -13.38 15.87
CA LYS A 335 6.77 -12.85 17.25
C LYS A 335 6.77 -11.33 17.28
N ASP A 336 7.05 -10.69 16.15
CA ASP A 336 6.95 -9.25 16.01
C ASP A 336 5.53 -8.75 16.32
N GLU A 337 5.44 -7.57 16.95
CA GLU A 337 4.16 -7.04 17.42
C GLU A 337 3.26 -6.63 16.25
N ASN A 338 3.83 -6.21 15.10
CA ASN A 338 3.05 -5.86 13.92
C ASN A 338 2.23 -7.05 13.41
N TYR A 339 2.79 -8.26 13.41
CA TYR A 339 2.09 -9.47 13.01
C TYR A 339 1.05 -9.92 14.04
N LYS A 340 1.35 -9.74 15.34
CA LYS A 340 0.40 -10.11 16.39
C LYS A 340 -0.84 -9.24 16.39
N GLU A 341 -0.67 -7.94 16.15
CA GLU A 341 -1.74 -6.95 16.16
C GLU A 341 -2.29 -6.68 14.76
N SER A 342 -1.78 -7.37 13.74
CA SER A 342 -2.16 -7.14 12.34
C SER A 342 -3.67 -7.30 12.14
N PRO A 343 -4.35 -6.35 11.47
CA PRO A 343 -5.75 -6.49 11.10
C PRO A 343 -5.99 -7.63 10.10
N TYR A 344 -4.92 -8.17 9.49
CA TYR A 344 -4.98 -9.27 8.53
C TYR A 344 -4.88 -10.65 9.17
N ARG A 345 -4.69 -10.75 10.49
CA ARG A 345 -4.45 -12.02 11.18
C ARG A 345 -5.56 -13.05 10.98
N ASP A 346 -6.82 -12.61 11.09
CA ASP A 346 -7.98 -13.47 10.83
C ASP A 346 -8.20 -13.66 9.31
N GLY A 347 -7.91 -12.64 8.51
CA GLY A 347 -8.02 -12.69 7.06
C GLY A 347 -7.08 -13.71 6.42
N ILE A 348 -5.80 -13.75 6.84
CA ILE A 348 -4.82 -14.71 6.33
C ILE A 348 -5.13 -16.14 6.82
N ARG A 349 -5.72 -16.26 8.01
CA ARG A 349 -6.22 -17.54 8.54
C ARG A 349 -7.40 -18.06 7.72
N LEU A 350 -8.29 -17.18 7.25
CA LEU A 350 -9.35 -17.55 6.30
C LEU A 350 -8.76 -17.99 4.94
N GLN A 351 -7.72 -17.33 4.45
CA GLN A 351 -7.04 -17.72 3.21
C GLN A 351 -6.38 -19.10 3.31
N GLU A 352 -5.77 -19.43 4.45
CA GLU A 352 -5.24 -20.76 4.71
C GLU A 352 -6.33 -21.82 4.66
N SER A 353 -7.49 -21.58 5.29
CA SER A 353 -8.62 -22.50 5.21
C SER A 353 -9.05 -22.73 3.75
N ARG A 354 -9.13 -21.65 2.94
CA ARG A 354 -9.44 -21.75 1.50
C ARG A 354 -8.43 -22.62 0.76
N ALA A 355 -7.14 -22.41 1.00
CA ALA A 355 -6.10 -23.19 0.37
C ALA A 355 -6.16 -24.67 0.80
N LEU A 356 -6.33 -24.95 2.09
CA LEU A 356 -6.48 -26.32 2.61
C LEU A 356 -7.67 -27.04 1.99
N TRP A 357 -8.80 -26.37 1.85
CA TRP A 357 -9.96 -26.97 1.18
C TRP A 357 -9.69 -27.29 -0.29
N LYS A 358 -9.00 -26.39 -1.02
CA LYS A 358 -8.60 -26.65 -2.42
C LYS A 358 -7.58 -27.80 -2.53
N LEU A 359 -6.82 -28.07 -1.47
CA LEU A 359 -5.90 -29.20 -1.36
C LEU A 359 -6.57 -30.51 -0.90
N GLY A 360 -7.88 -30.50 -0.60
CA GLY A 360 -8.61 -31.65 -0.08
C GLY A 360 -8.38 -31.94 1.41
N GLU A 361 -7.78 -30.98 2.14
CA GLU A 361 -7.53 -31.05 3.59
C GLU A 361 -8.75 -30.52 4.38
N ASP A 362 -9.93 -31.03 4.04
CA ASP A 362 -11.24 -30.50 4.48
C ASP A 362 -11.38 -30.43 6.00
N THR A 363 -10.83 -31.43 6.71
CA THR A 363 -10.89 -31.46 8.18
C THR A 363 -10.12 -30.28 8.80
N GLN A 364 -8.96 -29.95 8.24
CA GLN A 364 -8.16 -28.82 8.70
C GLN A 364 -8.83 -27.50 8.30
N ALA A 365 -9.35 -27.42 7.07
CA ALA A 365 -10.08 -26.25 6.60
C ALA A 365 -11.28 -25.92 7.51
N VAL A 366 -12.12 -26.90 7.82
CA VAL A 366 -13.30 -26.74 8.71
C VAL A 366 -12.88 -26.36 10.13
N SER A 367 -11.82 -26.98 10.67
CA SER A 367 -11.32 -26.62 12.01
C SER A 367 -10.93 -25.15 12.10
N ILE A 368 -10.35 -24.57 11.04
CA ILE A 368 -10.01 -23.15 10.98
C ILE A 368 -11.27 -22.28 10.87
N LEU A 369 -12.24 -22.70 10.06
CA LEU A 369 -13.50 -21.96 9.94
C LEU A 369 -14.24 -21.92 11.26
N ASP A 370 -14.25 -23.02 12.02
CA ASP A 370 -14.81 -23.05 13.37
C ASP A 370 -14.10 -22.11 14.35
N GLU A 371 -12.77 -22.02 14.27
CA GLU A 371 -12.00 -21.04 15.04
C GLU A 371 -12.45 -19.60 14.72
N LEU A 372 -12.58 -19.26 13.44
CA LEU A 372 -12.97 -17.92 12.97
C LEU A 372 -14.45 -17.59 13.22
N ILE A 373 -15.31 -18.60 13.32
CA ILE A 373 -16.75 -18.42 13.58
C ILE A 373 -17.03 -18.20 15.06
N ASN A 374 -16.27 -18.86 15.95
CA ASN A 374 -16.53 -18.87 17.39
C ASN A 374 -15.82 -17.75 18.17
N LYS A 375 -15.18 -16.81 17.49
CA LYS A 375 -14.57 -15.64 18.13
C LYS A 375 -15.63 -14.67 18.70
N PRO A 376 -15.31 -13.88 19.75
CA PRO A 376 -16.29 -13.06 20.45
C PRO A 376 -16.85 -11.89 19.63
N ASP A 377 -16.08 -11.35 18.69
CA ASP A 377 -16.47 -10.21 17.86
C ASP A 377 -16.80 -10.66 16.43
N GLU A 378 -18.01 -10.36 15.94
CA GLU A 378 -18.39 -10.64 14.56
C GLU A 378 -17.83 -9.57 13.60
N ASP A 379 -17.18 -10.01 12.53
CA ASP A 379 -16.75 -9.16 11.42
C ASP A 379 -16.90 -9.84 10.05
N TRP A 380 -16.38 -9.21 9.00
CA TRP A 380 -16.45 -9.73 7.63
C TRP A 380 -15.81 -11.12 7.49
N VAL A 381 -14.75 -11.43 8.26
CA VAL A 381 -14.10 -12.76 8.25
C VAL A 381 -15.03 -13.80 8.83
N THR A 382 -15.74 -13.49 9.92
CA THR A 382 -16.76 -14.38 10.49
C THR A 382 -17.86 -14.71 9.48
N TYR A 383 -18.36 -13.72 8.74
CA TYR A 383 -19.41 -13.95 7.72
C TYR A 383 -18.89 -14.82 6.56
N GLU A 384 -17.69 -14.53 6.05
CA GLU A 384 -17.07 -15.33 4.98
C GLU A 384 -16.75 -16.76 5.44
N ALA A 385 -16.32 -16.93 6.69
CA ALA A 385 -16.05 -18.24 7.26
C ALA A 385 -17.32 -19.10 7.35
N ARG A 386 -18.46 -18.52 7.78
CA ARG A 386 -19.77 -19.21 7.79
C ARG A 386 -20.21 -19.62 6.39
N ALA A 387 -20.10 -18.71 5.42
CA ALA A 387 -20.47 -18.98 4.04
C ALA A 387 -19.62 -20.11 3.45
N MET A 388 -18.31 -20.05 3.69
CA MET A 388 -17.38 -21.08 3.22
C MET A 388 -17.62 -22.42 3.91
N LYS A 389 -17.85 -22.45 5.23
CA LYS A 389 -18.09 -23.70 5.96
C LYS A 389 -19.29 -24.46 5.40
N LYS A 390 -20.36 -23.73 5.09
CA LYS A 390 -21.54 -24.31 4.43
C LYS A 390 -21.20 -24.96 3.07
N LEU A 391 -20.35 -24.33 2.26
CA LEU A 391 -19.92 -24.88 0.96
C LEU A 391 -19.08 -26.15 1.10
N VAL A 392 -18.21 -26.20 2.12
CA VAL A 392 -17.39 -27.38 2.42
C VAL A 392 -18.27 -28.55 2.89
N GLU A 393 -19.25 -28.27 3.76
CA GLU A 393 -20.17 -29.29 4.32
C GLU A 393 -21.21 -29.79 3.31
N ASP A 394 -21.68 -28.94 2.41
CA ASP A 394 -22.67 -29.28 1.36
C ASP A 394 -22.03 -30.06 0.18
N GLY A 395 -20.74 -30.40 0.27
CA GLY A 395 -20.04 -31.24 -0.72
C GLY A 395 -19.66 -30.51 -2.01
N GLY A 396 -19.53 -29.17 -1.96
CA GLY A 396 -19.01 -28.39 -3.08
C GLY A 396 -17.59 -28.86 -3.42
N SER A 397 -17.35 -29.21 -4.69
CA SER A 397 -15.99 -29.47 -5.14
C SER A 397 -15.19 -28.16 -5.07
N GLY A 398 -14.02 -28.17 -4.44
CA GLY A 398 -13.09 -27.06 -4.46
C GLY A 398 -12.76 -26.57 -5.89
N SER A 399 -12.97 -27.37 -6.93
CA SER A 399 -12.73 -26.98 -8.33
C SER A 399 -13.83 -26.15 -8.99
N GLU A 400 -15.05 -26.07 -8.45
CA GLU A 400 -16.23 -25.55 -9.18
C GLU A 400 -16.57 -24.07 -8.91
N VAL A 401 -15.94 -23.42 -7.92
CA VAL A 401 -16.33 -22.08 -7.47
C VAL A 401 -15.68 -20.94 -8.31
N ASP A 402 -14.71 -21.23 -9.18
CA ASP A 402 -14.02 -20.20 -9.98
C ASP A 402 -14.77 -19.78 -11.26
N GLU A 403 -15.80 -20.53 -11.70
CA GLU A 403 -16.53 -20.22 -12.94
C GLU A 403 -17.66 -19.19 -12.78
N GLU A 404 -18.15 -18.92 -11.56
CA GLU A 404 -19.25 -17.96 -11.35
C GLU A 404 -18.79 -16.53 -11.01
N ALA A 405 -17.48 -16.27 -10.94
CA ALA A 405 -16.92 -14.97 -10.56
C ALA A 405 -15.95 -14.35 -11.59
N SER A 406 -15.95 -14.83 -12.83
CA SER A 406 -15.19 -14.25 -13.96
C SER A 406 -15.96 -13.17 -14.71
#